data_AF-A0A258L7N6-F1
#
_entry.id   AF-A0A258L7N6-F1
#
_cell.length_a   1.000
_cell.length_b   1.000
_cell.length_c   1.000
_cell.angle_alpha   90.00
_cell.angle_beta   90.00
_cell.angle_gamma   90.00
#
_symmetry.space_group_name_H-M   'P 1'
#
loop_
_entity.id
_entity.type
_entity.pdbx_description
1 polymer ?
#
loop_
_entity_poly.entity_id
_entity_poly.type
_entity_poly.pdbx_seq_one_letter_code
_entity_poly.pdbx_strand_id
1 'polypeptide(L)' 'MNTSPITKWDGATAYFTFADNPTVMLGLLALSAVIVVGSIIFGAFHEKECYVKVENGKH' A
#
# COMPACT_ATOMS: atom_id res chain seq x y z
N MET A 1 -22.85 -13.30 -21.80
CA MET A 1 -22.86 -13.08 -20.33
C MET A 1 -24.32 -12.95 -19.91
N ASN A 2 -24.81 -13.86 -19.08
CA ASN A 2 -26.19 -13.84 -18.62
C ASN A 2 -26.23 -13.11 -17.27
N THR A 3 -26.45 -11.80 -17.29
CA THR A 3 -26.61 -10.95 -16.10
C THR A 3 -28.01 -11.13 -15.51
N SER A 4 -28.22 -12.25 -14.84
CA SER A 4 -29.34 -12.41 -13.90
C SER A 4 -28.87 -12.05 -12.49
N PRO A 5 -29.72 -11.47 -11.62
CA PRO A 5 -29.35 -11.18 -10.24
C PRO A 5 -28.94 -12.47 -9.53
N ILE A 6 -27.82 -12.43 -8.82
CA ILE A 6 -27.38 -13.55 -7.99
C ILE A 6 -28.41 -13.77 -6.87
N THR A 7 -29.17 -14.87 -6.92
CA THR A 7 -30.23 -15.17 -5.94
C THR A 7 -29.72 -15.97 -4.73
N LYS A 8 -28.44 -16.36 -4.74
CA LYS A 8 -27.78 -17.11 -3.67
C LYS A 8 -26.32 -16.66 -3.54
N TRP A 9 -25.88 -16.35 -2.32
CA TRP A 9 -24.49 -15.98 -2.01
C TRP A 9 -23.56 -17.18 -1.82
N ASP A 10 -24.12 -18.39 -1.85
CA ASP A 10 -23.36 -19.62 -1.70
C ASP A 10 -22.36 -19.75 -2.87
N GLY A 11 -21.07 -19.73 -2.54
CA GLY A 11 -19.97 -19.74 -3.52
C GLY A 11 -19.63 -18.39 -4.16
N ALA A 12 -20.29 -17.30 -3.76
CA ALA A 12 -19.90 -15.95 -4.19
C ALA A 12 -18.64 -15.51 -3.43
N THR A 13 -17.48 -15.63 -4.07
CA THR A 13 -16.21 -15.12 -3.51
C THR A 13 -16.14 -13.61 -3.69
N ALA A 14 -15.77 -12.89 -2.63
CA ALA A 14 -15.52 -11.45 -2.71
C ALA A 14 -14.12 -11.20 -3.30
N TYR A 15 -13.98 -11.39 -4.61
CA TYR A 15 -12.69 -11.27 -5.33
C TYR A 15 -12.08 -9.87 -5.28
N PHE A 16 -12.84 -8.84 -4.92
CA PHE A 16 -12.39 -7.46 -4.82
C PHE A 16 -11.67 -7.15 -3.50
N THR A 17 -11.92 -7.92 -2.44
CA THR A 17 -11.24 -7.71 -1.16
C THR A 17 -10.10 -8.69 -0.94
N PHE A 18 -10.11 -9.87 -1.56
CA PHE A 18 -9.18 -10.97 -1.26
C PHE A 18 -9.19 -11.43 0.20
N ALA A 19 -10.25 -11.11 0.95
CA ALA A 19 -10.34 -11.37 2.39
C ALA A 19 -10.31 -12.87 2.72
N ASP A 20 -10.68 -13.71 1.76
CA ASP A 20 -10.66 -15.17 1.81
C ASP A 20 -9.30 -15.78 1.43
N ASN A 21 -8.36 -14.97 0.93
CA ASN A 21 -7.02 -15.42 0.55
C ASN A 21 -5.95 -14.88 1.54
N PRO A 22 -5.59 -15.66 2.58
CA PRO A 22 -4.68 -15.20 3.63
C PRO A 22 -3.29 -14.84 3.11
N THR A 23 -2.82 -15.51 2.05
CA THR A 23 -1.53 -15.22 1.42
C THR A 23 -1.54 -13.86 0.75
N VAL A 24 -2.60 -13.53 0.00
CA VAL A 24 -2.74 -12.22 -0.65
C VAL A 24 -2.88 -11.12 0.39
N MET A 25 -3.68 -11.35 1.44
CA MET A 25 -3.82 -10.40 2.56
C MET A 25 -2.49 -10.09 3.23
N LEU A 26 -1.70 -11.12 3.58
CA LEU A 26 -0.40 -10.95 4.20
C LEU A 26 0.58 -10.23 3.27
N GLY A 27 0.54 -10.53 1.97
CA GLY A 27 1.36 -9.86 0.96
C GLY A 27 1.04 -8.37 0.85
N LEU A 28 -0.24 -8.00 0.80
CA LEU A 28 -0.68 -6.61 0.77
C LEU A 28 -0.27 -5.86 2.04
N LEU A 29 -0.47 -6.47 3.22
CA LEU A 29 -0.07 -5.88 4.50
C LEU A 29 1.44 -5.64 4.56
N ALA A 30 2.24 -6.63 4.16
CA ALA A 30 3.70 -6.51 4.14
C ALA A 30 4.16 -5.42 3.17
N LEU A 31 3.57 -5.35 1.98
CA LEU A 31 3.87 -4.31 1.00
C LEU A 31 3.53 -2.91 1.54
N SER A 32 2.36 -2.73 2.15
CA SER A 32 1.97 -1.47 2.78
C SER A 32 2.94 -1.04 3.88
N ALA A 33 3.35 -1.98 4.75
CA ALA A 33 4.32 -1.70 5.80
C ALA A 33 5.67 -1.22 5.22
N VAL A 34 6.17 -1.90 4.18
CA VAL A 34 7.42 -1.51 3.49
C VAL A 34 7.32 -0.11 2.89
N ILE A 35 6.20 0.21 2.23
CA ILE A 35 5.99 1.54 1.64
C ILE A 35 6.01 2.63 2.71
N VAL A 36 5.32 2.43 3.84
CA VAL A 36 5.27 3.40 4.94
C VAL A 36 6.66 3.62 5.54
N VAL A 37 7.35 2.54 5.92
CA VAL A 37 8.70 2.64 6.50
C VAL A 37 9.67 3.26 5.50
N GLY A 38 9.62 2.85 4.23
CA GLY A 38 10.44 3.42 3.15
C GLY A 38 10.20 4.92 2.96
N SER A 39 8.95 5.37 3.01
CA SER A 39 8.59 6.78 2.89
C SER A 39 9.13 7.63 4.04
N ILE A 40 9.08 7.11 5.27
CA ILE A 40 9.63 7.78 6.45
C ILE A 40 11.16 7.91 6.32
N ILE A 41 11.84 6.81 5.98
CA ILE A 41 13.30 6.80 5.82
C ILE A 41 13.72 7.77 4.71
N PHE A 42 13.05 7.71 3.56
CA PHE A 42 13.31 8.58 2.43
C PHE A 42 13.09 10.06 2.79
N GLY A 43 12.00 10.37 3.49
CA GLY A 43 11.72 11.71 4.00
C GLY A 43 12.83 12.22 4.92
N ALA A 44 13.26 11.40 5.88
CA ALA A 44 14.35 11.76 6.80
C ALA A 44 15.68 12.07 6.06
N PHE A 45 16.02 11.30 5.03
CA PHE A 45 17.19 11.59 4.19
C PHE A 45 17.03 12.88 3.38
N HIS A 46 15.85 13.10 2.78
CA HIS A 46 15.55 14.33 2.04
C HIS A 46 15.66 15.56 2.91
N GLU A 47 15.11 15.51 4.12
CA GLU A 47 15.20 16.62 5.07
C GLU A 47 16.65 16.94 5.41
N LYS A 48 17.47 15.93 5.74
CA LYS A 48 18.89 16.13 6.03
C LYS A 48 19.61 16.84 4.88
N GLU A 49 19.39 16.43 3.64
CA GLU A 49 20.00 17.08 2.48
C GLU A 49 19.51 18.52 2.28
N CYS A 50 18.21 18.77 2.49
CA CYS A 50 17.64 20.11 2.40
C CYS A 50 18.24 21.04 3.47
N TYR A 51 18.35 20.59 4.72
CA TYR A 51 18.98 21.38 5.79
C TYR A 51 20.46 21.65 5.51
N VAL A 52 21.21 20.67 4.99
CA VAL A 52 22.61 20.86 4.58
C VAL A 52 22.73 21.86 3.41
N LYS A 53 21.80 21.86 2.45
CA LYS A 53 21.81 22.84 1.34
C LYS A 53 21.52 24.27 1.84
N VAL A 54 20.56 24.42 2.75
CA VAL A 54 20.24 25.70 3.40
C VAL A 54 21.42 26.22 4.23
N GLU A 55 22.04 25.36 5.04
CA GLU A 55 23.22 25.73 5.85
C GLU A 55 24.42 26.15 4.99
N ASN A 56 24.60 25.52 3.83
CA ASN A 56 25.66 25.87 2.87
C ASN A 56 25.30 27.04 1.94
N GLY A 57 24.18 27.73 2.17
CA GLY A 57 23.76 28.90 1.39
C GLY A 57 23.42 28.62 -0.08
N LYS A 58 23.19 27.35 -0.43
CA LYS A 58 22.79 26.94 -1.79
C LYS A 58 21.27 26.78 -1.82
N HIS A 59 20.60 27.85 -2.26
CA HIS A 59 19.18 27.83 -2.58
C HIS A 59 18.96 27.28 -3.99
#